data_AF-E3Q6N0-F1
#
_entry.id   AF-E3Q6N0-F1
#
_cell.length_a   1.000
_cell.length_b   1.000
_cell.length_c   1.000
_cell.angle_alpha   90.00
_cell.angle_beta   90.00
_cell.angle_gamma   90.00
#
_symmetry.space_group_name_H-M   'P 1'
#
loop_
_entity.id
_entity.type
_entity.pdbx_description
1 polymer ?
#
loop_
_entity_poly.entity_id
_entity_poly.type
_entity_poly.pdbx_seq_one_letter_code
_entity_poly.pdbx_strand_id
1 'polypeptide(L)'
;MSVALTTSTSSLLQEEPGGASPNACVGLDINQAAVNCVLKQEPISVTLNGPAIFALSMTLALIIHFLEPRVAECLLVLLPILLLVHNDYHNYLGLGPGGTPATFPGYVRIAWFRLWALRDPFTAPDPDPDRLPKRGILRQDDDPHHWPLPYRPGPRPMVAGIAPQRQLDQHGTVPHYHALRRTLEGLAARNPARFGTARSCLEKHGLGLFARHPVNVTCNGEVCHVHDSDHSLHMNLHPEDIREVLAKGWGQRHPLAWKGSLVRMPVPEEFVMVYAPRDDHELSIVCRIIEAAIWYVISEKTEIRVERAT
;
A
#
# COMPACT_ATOMS: atom_id res chain seq x y z
N MET A 1 8.30 -23.39 6.77
CA MET A 1 9.48 -23.52 5.89
C MET A 1 9.23 -24.71 4.99
N SER A 2 9.13 -24.51 3.67
CA SER A 2 8.96 -25.60 2.71
C SER A 2 10.03 -25.40 1.63
N VAL A 3 10.90 -26.39 1.46
CA VAL A 3 11.98 -26.37 0.47
C VAL A 3 11.48 -27.15 -0.74
N ALA A 4 11.26 -26.47 -1.86
CA ALA A 4 10.97 -27.09 -3.15
C ALA A 4 12.24 -27.07 -4.00
N LEU A 5 12.70 -28.26 -4.41
CA LEU A 5 13.79 -28.43 -5.38
C LEU A 5 13.16 -28.62 -6.76
N THR A 6 13.33 -27.66 -7.66
CA THR A 6 12.94 -27.80 -9.07
C THR A 6 14.16 -27.61 -9.96
N THR A 7 14.47 -28.64 -10.74
CA THR A 7 15.50 -28.66 -11.78
C THR A 7 14.88 -28.21 -13.10
N SER A 8 15.43 -27.15 -13.71
CA SER A 8 15.02 -26.68 -15.03
C SER A 8 15.96 -27.22 -16.12
N THR A 9 15.37 -27.79 -17.17
CA THR A 9 16.03 -28.19 -18.41
C THR A 9 15.83 -27.09 -19.46
N SER A 10 16.92 -26.76 -20.16
CA SER A 10 16.96 -25.73 -21.20
C SER A 10 16.67 -26.34 -22.57
N SER A 11 15.88 -25.67 -23.41
CA SER A 11 15.82 -25.97 -24.85
C SER A 11 15.83 -24.68 -25.68
N LEU A 12 16.85 -24.65 -26.53
CA LEU A 12 17.27 -23.70 -27.55
C LEU A 12 16.18 -23.15 -28.51
N LEU A 13 16.33 -21.84 -28.77
CA LEU A 13 16.23 -21.06 -30.02
C LEU A 13 15.70 -21.73 -31.31
N GLN A 14 14.83 -20.99 -32.00
CA GLN A 14 14.83 -20.91 -33.47
C GLN A 14 14.28 -19.53 -33.95
N GLU A 15 15.11 -18.77 -34.65
CA GLU A 15 14.77 -17.58 -35.46
C GLU A 15 14.35 -18.00 -36.89
N GLU A 16 13.62 -17.12 -37.60
CA GLU A 16 13.80 -16.73 -39.02
C GLU A 16 12.75 -15.63 -39.40
N PRO A 17 12.89 -14.86 -40.51
CA PRO A 17 12.71 -13.40 -40.53
C PRO A 17 11.66 -12.90 -41.54
N GLY A 18 11.35 -11.58 -41.53
CA GLY A 18 10.65 -10.96 -42.65
C GLY A 18 10.26 -9.49 -42.51
N GLY A 19 10.87 -8.63 -43.35
CA GLY A 19 10.20 -7.48 -43.98
C GLY A 19 10.47 -6.06 -43.44
N ALA A 20 11.40 -5.34 -44.09
CA ALA A 20 11.47 -3.86 -44.07
C ALA A 20 10.49 -3.28 -45.12
N SER A 21 9.76 -2.19 -44.88
CA SER A 21 10.14 -0.75 -45.02
C SER A 21 8.83 0.10 -45.12
N PRO A 22 8.80 1.46 -45.22
CA PRO A 22 9.45 2.53 -44.45
C PRO A 22 8.47 3.62 -43.92
N ASN A 23 8.99 4.52 -43.06
CA ASN A 23 8.59 5.91 -42.79
C ASN A 23 7.19 6.26 -42.26
N ALA A 24 7.12 6.73 -41.01
CA ALA A 24 6.45 8.00 -40.64
C ALA A 24 6.86 8.45 -39.24
N CYS A 25 7.47 9.63 -39.14
CA CYS A 25 7.61 10.38 -37.89
C CYS A 25 6.23 10.80 -37.38
N VAL A 26 5.81 10.33 -36.20
CA VAL A 26 4.73 10.94 -35.40
C VAL A 26 5.11 10.82 -33.93
N GLY A 27 4.83 11.87 -33.16
CA GLY A 27 5.44 12.22 -31.88
C GLY A 27 5.40 11.16 -30.79
N LEU A 28 6.37 11.28 -29.88
CA LEU A 28 6.42 10.59 -28.59
C LEU A 28 5.10 10.79 -27.84
N ASP A 29 4.21 9.79 -27.92
CA ASP A 29 3.02 9.69 -27.10
C ASP A 29 3.44 9.22 -25.71
N ILE A 30 3.64 10.19 -24.81
CA ILE A 30 4.01 9.98 -23.41
C ILE A 30 2.91 9.23 -22.64
N ASN A 31 1.74 8.98 -23.25
CA ASN A 31 0.58 8.35 -22.60
C ASN A 31 0.53 6.82 -22.69
N GLN A 32 1.49 6.16 -23.35
CA GLN A 32 1.48 4.70 -23.51
C GLN A 32 2.54 3.96 -22.68
N ALA A 33 3.30 4.69 -21.85
CA ALA A 33 4.32 4.15 -20.97
C ALA A 33 3.90 4.15 -19.48
N ALA A 34 2.60 4.10 -19.19
CA ALA A 34 2.12 3.66 -17.88
C ALA A 34 2.35 2.14 -17.79
N VAL A 35 3.61 1.76 -17.61
CA VAL A 35 4.02 0.42 -17.22
C VAL A 35 3.15 0.08 -16.00
N ASN A 36 2.32 -0.95 -16.11
CA ASN A 36 1.78 -1.65 -14.95
C ASN A 36 3.00 -2.03 -14.11
N CYS A 37 3.34 -1.20 -13.12
CA CYS A 37 4.44 -1.48 -12.23
C CYS A 37 3.92 -2.59 -11.32
N VAL A 38 4.11 -3.83 -11.75
CA VAL A 38 3.72 -4.99 -10.95
C VAL A 38 4.63 -4.99 -9.73
N LEU A 39 4.11 -4.47 -8.62
CA LEU A 39 4.80 -4.46 -7.34
C LEU A 39 4.94 -5.92 -6.90
N LYS A 40 6.16 -6.42 -6.93
CA LYS A 40 6.48 -7.79 -6.54
C LYS A 40 7.32 -7.77 -5.27
N GLN A 41 7.03 -8.69 -4.37
CA GLN A 41 7.87 -8.98 -3.21
C GLN A 41 8.50 -10.34 -3.44
N GLU A 42 9.83 -10.40 -3.40
CA GLU A 42 10.56 -11.63 -3.63
C GLU A 42 10.86 -12.30 -2.27
N PRO A 43 10.32 -13.51 -2.02
CA PRO A 43 10.70 -14.25 -0.84
C PRO A 43 12.16 -14.67 -0.97
N ILE A 44 12.84 -14.75 0.16
CA ILE A 44 14.20 -15.25 0.19
C ILE A 44 14.17 -16.70 -0.24
N SER A 45 14.80 -16.97 -1.37
CA SER A 45 14.96 -18.30 -1.93
C SER A 45 16.42 -18.51 -2.26
N VAL A 46 16.95 -19.65 -1.82
CA VAL A 46 18.32 -20.07 -2.12
C VAL A 46 18.22 -21.40 -2.83
N THR A 47 18.58 -21.41 -4.11
CA THR A 47 18.63 -22.64 -4.92
C THR A 47 20.07 -23.15 -4.93
N LEU A 48 20.30 -24.33 -4.35
CA LEU A 48 21.61 -24.95 -4.29
C LEU A 48 21.67 -26.11 -5.29
N ASN A 49 22.57 -26.00 -6.27
CA ASN A 49 22.89 -27.10 -7.18
C ASN A 49 24.04 -27.96 -6.61
N GLY A 50 24.30 -29.13 -7.20
CA GLY A 50 25.32 -30.07 -6.71
C GLY A 50 26.69 -29.42 -6.43
N PRO A 51 27.27 -28.67 -7.39
CA PRO A 51 28.51 -27.94 -7.16
C PRO A 51 28.44 -26.90 -6.03
N ALA A 52 27.35 -26.14 -5.92
CA ALA A 52 27.17 -25.15 -4.86
C ALA A 52 27.07 -25.81 -3.48
N ILE A 53 26.37 -26.94 -3.36
CA ILE A 53 26.29 -27.73 -2.13
C ILE A 53 27.68 -28.19 -1.70
N PHE A 54 28.46 -28.74 -2.65
CA PHE A 54 29.83 -29.20 -2.37
C PHE A 54 30.73 -28.05 -1.93
N ALA A 55 30.70 -26.91 -2.64
CA ALA A 55 31.48 -25.73 -2.33
C ALA A 55 31.11 -25.13 -0.96
N LEU A 56 29.82 -25.01 -0.64
CA LEU A 56 29.34 -24.53 0.67
C LEU A 56 29.77 -25.46 1.79
N SER A 57 29.64 -26.78 1.60
CA SER A 57 30.02 -27.77 2.60
C SER A 57 31.53 -27.74 2.86
N MET A 58 32.33 -27.66 1.80
CA MET A 58 33.79 -27.54 1.92
C MET A 58 34.19 -26.22 2.59
N THR A 59 33.59 -25.11 2.19
CA THR A 59 33.85 -23.78 2.79
C THR A 59 33.49 -23.77 4.27
N LEU A 60 32.36 -24.37 4.65
CA LEU A 60 31.95 -24.52 6.04
C LEU A 60 32.96 -25.33 6.85
N ALA A 61 33.43 -26.47 6.31
CA ALA A 61 34.45 -27.29 6.96
C ALA A 61 35.76 -26.51 7.15
N LEU A 62 36.20 -25.77 6.14
CA LEU A 62 37.41 -24.93 6.23
C LEU A 62 37.25 -23.82 7.28
N ILE A 63 36.09 -23.14 7.33
CA ILE A 63 35.81 -22.11 8.33
C ILE A 63 35.90 -22.69 9.75
N ILE A 64 35.28 -23.85 9.99
CA ILE A 64 35.27 -24.48 11.32
C ILE A 64 36.68 -24.95 11.73
N HIS A 65 37.49 -25.44 10.80
CA HIS A 65 38.79 -26.01 11.12
C HIS A 65 39.93 -24.99 11.20
N PHE A 66 39.87 -23.89 10.45
CA PHE A 66 40.99 -22.96 10.31
C PHE A 66 40.77 -21.59 10.93
N LEU A 67 39.53 -21.20 11.27
CA LEU A 67 39.25 -19.94 11.96
C LEU A 67 39.07 -20.17 13.46
N GLU A 68 39.31 -19.12 14.24
CA GLU A 68 38.97 -19.15 15.66
C GLU A 68 37.46 -19.40 15.86
N PRO A 69 37.05 -20.22 16.85
CA PRO A 69 35.65 -20.60 17.05
C PRO A 69 34.69 -19.41 17.10
N ARG A 70 35.06 -18.33 17.81
CA ARG A 70 34.24 -17.11 17.91
C ARG A 70 34.05 -16.40 16.57
N VAL A 71 35.08 -16.41 15.73
CA VAL A 71 35.02 -15.80 14.39
C VAL A 71 34.15 -16.65 13.48
N ALA A 72 34.31 -17.97 13.51
CA ALA A 72 33.47 -18.90 12.75
C ALA A 72 31.98 -18.76 13.14
N GLU A 73 31.66 -18.74 14.44
CA GLU A 73 30.30 -18.53 14.95
C GLU A 73 29.71 -17.20 14.46
N CYS A 74 30.45 -16.11 14.59
CA CYS A 74 30.02 -14.79 14.10
C CYS A 74 29.72 -14.81 12.60
N LEU A 75 30.56 -15.42 11.77
CA LEU A 75 30.34 -15.49 10.33
C LEU A 75 29.10 -16.32 9.96
N LEU A 76 28.89 -17.45 10.64
CA LEU A 76 27.75 -18.34 10.39
C LEU A 76 26.41 -17.68 10.74
N VAL A 77 26.39 -16.80 11.73
CA VAL A 77 25.19 -16.04 12.11
C VAL A 77 25.03 -14.78 11.23
N LEU A 78 26.13 -14.05 11.00
CA LEU A 78 26.09 -12.78 10.29
C LEU A 78 25.73 -12.95 8.81
N LEU A 79 26.24 -13.98 8.14
CA LEU A 79 26.02 -14.15 6.69
C LEU A 79 24.52 -14.33 6.34
N PRO A 80 23.75 -15.23 6.97
CA PRO A 80 22.30 -15.29 6.76
C PRO A 80 21.60 -13.98 7.07
N ILE A 81 21.97 -13.29 8.17
CA ILE A 81 21.37 -12.00 8.53
C ILE A 81 21.63 -10.95 7.44
N LEU A 82 22.85 -10.86 6.90
CA LEU A 82 23.17 -9.95 5.81
C LEU A 82 22.37 -10.25 4.55
N LEU A 83 22.19 -11.54 4.20
CA LEU A 83 21.35 -11.95 3.08
C LEU A 83 19.87 -11.58 3.31
N LEU A 84 19.36 -11.78 4.54
CA LEU A 84 18.00 -11.38 4.91
C LEU A 84 17.81 -9.86 4.78
N VAL A 85 18.74 -9.07 5.32
CA VAL A 85 18.72 -7.61 5.27
C VAL A 85 18.86 -7.11 3.83
N HIS A 86 19.72 -7.72 3.03
CA HIS A 86 19.89 -7.37 1.62
C HIS A 86 18.59 -7.60 0.83
N ASN A 87 17.99 -8.78 0.95
CA ASN A 87 16.72 -9.08 0.26
C ASN A 87 15.58 -8.18 0.74
N ASP A 88 15.44 -7.98 2.05
CA ASP A 88 14.39 -7.11 2.60
C ASP A 88 14.59 -5.65 2.20
N TYR A 89 15.84 -5.17 2.10
CA TYR A 89 16.15 -3.85 1.58
C TYR A 89 15.77 -3.71 0.10
N HIS A 90 16.06 -4.72 -0.74
CA HIS A 90 15.62 -4.71 -2.14
C HIS A 90 14.10 -4.74 -2.28
N ASN A 91 13.41 -5.55 -1.47
CA ASN A 91 11.95 -5.55 -1.40
C ASN A 91 11.39 -4.18 -0.96
N TYR A 92 12.04 -3.52 0.00
CA TYR A 92 11.69 -2.17 0.43
C TYR A 92 11.85 -1.15 -0.71
N LEU A 93 12.96 -1.18 -1.44
CA LEU A 93 13.15 -0.33 -2.62
C LEU A 93 12.12 -0.63 -3.72
N GLY A 94 11.76 -1.91 -3.88
CA GLY A 94 10.78 -2.38 -4.86
C GLY A 94 9.34 -1.90 -4.63
N LEU A 95 9.01 -1.43 -3.41
CA LEU A 95 7.72 -0.77 -3.13
C LEU A 95 7.63 0.66 -3.71
N GLY A 96 8.75 1.18 -4.22
CA GLY A 96 8.84 2.50 -4.83
C GLY A 96 8.94 3.65 -3.81
N PRO A 97 8.79 4.90 -4.28
CA PRO A 97 8.85 6.08 -3.41
C PRO A 97 7.60 6.17 -2.54
N GLY A 98 7.69 6.79 -1.36
CA GLY A 98 6.55 7.05 -0.47
C GLY A 98 6.92 8.02 0.65
N GLY A 99 6.19 7.98 1.76
CA GLY A 99 6.42 8.89 2.90
C GLY A 99 7.82 8.76 3.55
N THR A 100 8.46 7.59 3.43
CA THR A 100 9.84 7.37 3.90
C THR A 100 10.77 7.25 2.69
N PRO A 101 11.92 7.97 2.66
CA PRO A 101 12.83 7.96 1.51
C PRO A 101 13.41 6.58 1.21
N ALA A 102 13.41 6.16 -0.07
CA ALA A 102 13.97 4.91 -0.58
C ALA A 102 15.51 4.88 -0.51
N THR A 103 16.03 4.88 0.71
CA THR A 103 17.45 4.92 1.08
C THR A 103 17.69 3.96 2.24
N PHE A 104 18.94 3.56 2.47
CA PHE A 104 19.27 2.68 3.60
C PHE A 104 18.88 3.25 4.98
N PRO A 105 19.10 4.55 5.30
CA PRO A 105 18.57 5.13 6.54
C PRO A 105 17.04 5.06 6.65
N GLY A 106 16.32 5.25 5.53
CA GLY A 106 14.88 5.05 5.46
C GLY A 106 14.47 3.62 5.78
N TYR A 107 15.16 2.65 5.20
CA TYR A 107 14.98 1.22 5.50
C TYR A 107 15.18 0.91 6.99
N VAL A 108 16.28 1.37 7.61
CA VAL A 108 16.54 1.14 9.04
C VAL A 108 15.42 1.72 9.90
N ARG A 109 14.91 2.90 9.54
CA ARG A 109 13.75 3.51 10.21
C ARG A 109 12.50 2.65 10.10
N ILE A 110 12.22 2.08 8.93
CA ILE A 110 11.08 1.17 8.74
C ILE A 110 11.28 -0.15 9.49
N ALA A 111 12.49 -0.72 9.47
CA ALA A 111 12.81 -1.92 10.22
C ALA A 111 12.55 -1.73 11.72
N TRP A 112 12.91 -0.56 12.28
CA TRP A 112 12.58 -0.19 13.65
C TRP A 112 11.07 -0.15 13.90
N PHE A 113 10.31 0.56 13.07
CA PHE A 113 8.85 0.65 13.23
C PHE A 113 8.14 -0.70 13.04
N ARG A 114 8.68 -1.58 12.19
CA ARG A 114 8.14 -2.92 11.92
C ARG A 114 8.11 -3.80 13.17
N LEU A 115 9.07 -3.63 14.09
CA LEU A 115 9.07 -4.33 15.38
C LEU A 115 7.84 -4.02 16.23
N TRP A 116 7.22 -2.87 15.98
CA TRP A 116 6.08 -2.34 16.72
C TRP A 116 4.82 -2.27 15.87
N ALA A 117 4.81 -2.86 14.68
CA ALA A 117 3.64 -2.83 13.81
C ALA A 117 2.46 -3.61 14.41
N LEU A 118 1.25 -3.15 14.11
CA LEU A 118 0.02 -3.90 14.37
C LEU A 118 0.12 -5.29 13.76
N ARG A 119 -0.11 -6.30 14.61
CA ARG A 119 -0.14 -7.71 14.18
C ARG A 119 -1.43 -8.07 13.47
N ASP A 120 -2.54 -7.47 13.89
CA ASP A 120 -3.85 -7.65 13.29
C ASP A 120 -4.35 -6.32 12.68
N PRO A 121 -4.27 -6.15 11.35
CA PRO A 121 -4.78 -4.97 10.68
C PRO A 121 -6.29 -5.04 10.41
N PHE A 122 -6.99 -6.10 10.83
CA PHE A 122 -8.40 -6.34 10.53
C PHE A 122 -9.35 -6.13 11.71
N THR A 123 -8.83 -5.69 12.86
CA THR A 123 -9.64 -5.28 14.01
C THR A 123 -9.65 -3.75 14.14
N ALA A 124 -10.85 -3.16 14.12
CA ALA A 124 -11.04 -1.71 14.29
C ALA A 124 -10.65 -1.27 15.72
N PRO A 125 -10.14 -0.03 15.90
CA PRO A 125 -9.95 0.53 17.23
C PRO A 125 -11.29 0.83 17.92
N ASP A 126 -11.23 1.12 19.22
CA ASP A 126 -12.42 1.55 19.96
C ASP A 126 -12.72 3.04 19.71
N PRO A 127 -14.01 3.43 19.64
CA PRO A 127 -14.39 4.84 19.53
C PRO A 127 -13.94 5.66 20.75
N ASP A 128 -13.45 6.87 20.49
CA ASP A 128 -13.15 7.87 21.51
C ASP A 128 -14.42 8.73 21.74
N PRO A 129 -15.08 8.65 22.91
CA PRO A 129 -16.36 9.34 23.16
C PRO A 129 -16.25 10.86 23.14
N ASP A 130 -15.04 11.40 23.35
CA ASP A 130 -14.77 12.83 23.38
C ASP A 130 -14.45 13.39 21.98
N ARG A 131 -14.29 12.51 20.98
CA ARG A 131 -13.98 12.89 19.60
C ARG A 131 -15.25 13.06 18.78
N LEU A 132 -15.30 14.15 18.01
CA LEU A 132 -16.34 14.36 16.99
C LEU A 132 -15.85 13.80 15.65
N PRO A 133 -16.73 13.25 14.79
CA PRO A 133 -18.12 12.92 15.07
C PRO A 133 -18.23 11.73 16.04
N LYS A 134 -19.30 11.69 16.84
CA LYS A 134 -19.50 10.64 17.87
C LYS A 134 -19.81 9.24 17.32
N ARG A 135 -20.22 9.17 16.05
CA ARG A 135 -20.66 7.95 15.35
C ARG A 135 -20.18 7.97 13.91
N GLY A 136 -20.05 6.79 13.34
CA GLY A 136 -19.81 6.60 11.91
C GLY A 136 -21.05 6.92 11.08
N ILE A 137 -20.86 6.95 9.76
CA ILE A 137 -21.94 7.24 8.79
C ILE A 137 -22.29 6.05 7.90
N LEU A 138 -21.40 5.06 7.75
CA LEU A 138 -21.60 3.94 6.82
C LEU A 138 -22.68 2.94 7.27
N ARG A 139 -22.92 2.85 8.59
CA ARG A 139 -23.87 1.91 9.20
C ARG A 139 -24.87 2.66 10.10
N GLN A 140 -25.51 3.69 9.55
CA GLN A 140 -26.61 4.39 10.21
C GLN A 140 -27.92 3.66 9.92
N ASP A 141 -28.34 2.79 10.85
CA ASP A 141 -29.63 2.08 10.78
C ASP A 141 -30.84 3.04 10.78
N ASP A 142 -30.63 4.29 11.21
CA ASP A 142 -31.65 5.33 11.37
C ASP A 142 -31.86 6.17 10.08
N ASP A 143 -31.02 6.02 9.06
CA ASP A 143 -31.12 6.75 7.79
C ASP A 143 -31.68 5.81 6.70
N PRO A 144 -32.98 5.93 6.32
CA PRO A 144 -33.62 5.03 5.36
C PRO A 144 -33.03 5.12 3.95
N HIS A 145 -32.17 6.10 3.68
CA HIS A 145 -31.46 6.26 2.40
C HIS A 145 -30.00 5.80 2.45
N HIS A 146 -29.53 5.27 3.58
CA HIS A 146 -28.15 4.79 3.74
C HIS A 146 -28.11 3.28 3.98
N TRP A 147 -27.73 2.52 2.95
CA TRP A 147 -27.57 1.07 3.04
C TRP A 147 -26.16 0.70 3.55
N PRO A 148 -25.97 -0.35 4.36
CA PRO A 148 -24.64 -0.83 4.72
C PRO A 148 -23.77 -1.14 3.49
N LEU A 149 -22.46 -1.19 3.67
CA LEU A 149 -21.57 -1.50 2.56
C LEU A 149 -21.82 -2.95 2.08
N PRO A 150 -21.88 -3.19 0.75
CA PRO A 150 -21.92 -4.55 0.24
C PRO A 150 -20.59 -5.26 0.55
N TYR A 151 -20.60 -6.60 0.55
CA TYR A 151 -19.33 -7.34 0.62
C TYR A 151 -18.54 -7.13 -0.67
N ARG A 152 -17.24 -6.83 -0.55
CA ARG A 152 -16.34 -6.78 -1.68
C ARG A 152 -16.16 -8.19 -2.28
N PRO A 153 -16.41 -8.39 -3.58
CA PRO A 153 -16.30 -9.73 -4.18
C PRO A 153 -14.85 -10.24 -4.21
N GLY A 154 -14.66 -11.50 -3.80
CA GLY A 154 -13.38 -12.21 -3.86
C GLY A 154 -12.52 -12.08 -2.59
N PRO A 155 -11.30 -12.66 -2.60
CA PRO A 155 -10.37 -12.55 -1.49
C PRO A 155 -9.87 -11.11 -1.31
N ARG A 156 -9.38 -10.79 -0.12
CA ARG A 156 -8.69 -9.51 0.11
C ARG A 156 -7.43 -9.41 -0.73
N PRO A 157 -7.09 -8.21 -1.22
CA PRO A 157 -5.80 -7.97 -1.86
C PRO A 157 -4.63 -8.27 -0.92
N MET A 158 -3.54 -8.74 -1.50
CA MET A 158 -2.25 -8.84 -0.84
C MET A 158 -1.66 -7.45 -0.67
N VAL A 159 -1.16 -7.16 0.53
CA VAL A 159 -0.54 -5.87 0.86
C VAL A 159 0.82 -6.11 1.49
N ALA A 160 1.80 -5.30 1.12
CA ALA A 160 3.14 -5.32 1.70
C ALA A 160 3.63 -3.92 2.06
N GLY A 161 4.68 -3.89 2.88
CA GLY A 161 5.25 -2.64 3.36
C GLY A 161 4.50 -2.02 4.54
N ILE A 162 5.05 -0.91 5.00
CA ILE A 162 4.52 -0.12 6.11
C ILE A 162 4.57 1.35 5.74
N ALA A 163 5.71 1.85 5.25
CA ALA A 163 5.82 3.17 4.63
C ALA A 163 7.00 3.17 3.65
N PRO A 164 6.76 3.04 2.33
CA PRO A 164 5.44 2.90 1.70
C PRO A 164 4.72 1.59 2.06
N GLN A 165 3.39 1.63 2.06
CA GLN A 165 2.50 0.47 2.09
C GLN A 165 1.85 0.34 0.71
N ARG A 166 1.78 -0.88 0.16
CA ARG A 166 1.33 -1.14 -1.20
C ARG A 166 0.43 -2.35 -1.34
N GLN A 167 -0.58 -2.23 -2.18
CA GLN A 167 -1.38 -3.33 -2.69
C GLN A 167 -0.62 -3.99 -3.84
N LEU A 168 -0.45 -5.32 -3.77
CA LEU A 168 0.40 -6.08 -4.69
C LEU A 168 -0.37 -6.79 -5.81
N ASP A 169 -1.68 -6.95 -5.63
CA ASP A 169 -2.56 -7.63 -6.57
C ASP A 169 -3.92 -6.92 -6.65
N GLN A 170 -4.81 -7.42 -7.53
CA GLN A 170 -6.15 -6.83 -7.72
C GLN A 170 -6.12 -5.30 -7.93
N HIS A 171 -5.08 -4.80 -8.60
CA HIS A 171 -4.91 -3.38 -8.88
C HIS A 171 -6.15 -2.82 -9.58
N GLY A 172 -6.57 -1.63 -9.16
CA GLY A 172 -7.64 -0.92 -9.84
C GLY A 172 -7.22 -0.60 -11.28
N THR A 173 -8.18 -0.50 -12.19
CA THR A 173 -7.88 -0.20 -13.59
C THR A 173 -7.55 1.29 -13.76
N VAL A 174 -6.66 1.61 -14.70
CA VAL A 174 -6.21 3.00 -14.98
C VAL A 174 -7.38 3.96 -15.24
N PRO A 175 -8.44 3.60 -15.99
CA PRO A 175 -9.60 4.48 -16.16
C PRO A 175 -10.31 4.84 -14.85
N HIS A 176 -10.46 3.88 -13.93
CA HIS A 176 -11.11 4.09 -12.64
C HIS A 176 -10.25 4.89 -11.68
N TYR A 177 -8.93 4.71 -11.74
CA TYR A 177 -7.98 5.57 -11.05
C TYR A 177 -8.08 7.04 -11.50
N HIS A 178 -8.11 7.30 -12.82
CA HIS A 178 -8.31 8.66 -13.32
C HIS A 178 -9.70 9.22 -12.98
N ALA A 179 -10.75 8.41 -13.04
CA ALA A 179 -12.09 8.79 -12.64
C ALA A 179 -12.16 9.19 -11.15
N LEU A 180 -11.51 8.42 -10.27
CA LEU A 180 -11.37 8.72 -8.85
C LEU A 180 -10.65 10.07 -8.63
N ARG A 181 -9.53 10.30 -9.32
CA ARG A 181 -8.80 11.58 -9.22
C ARG A 181 -9.64 12.77 -9.67
N ARG A 182 -10.28 12.66 -10.84
CA ARG A 182 -11.19 13.70 -11.37
C ARG A 182 -12.36 13.96 -10.42
N THR A 183 -12.87 12.91 -9.77
CA THR A 183 -13.94 13.03 -8.77
C THR A 183 -13.50 13.89 -7.58
N LEU A 184 -12.29 13.67 -7.06
CA LEU A 184 -11.74 14.46 -5.93
C LEU A 184 -11.43 15.91 -6.34
N GLU A 185 -10.82 16.11 -7.51
CA GLU A 185 -10.54 17.43 -8.06
C GLU A 185 -11.84 18.21 -8.32
N GLY A 186 -12.85 17.55 -8.89
CA GLY A 186 -14.17 18.12 -9.12
C GLY A 186 -14.88 18.48 -7.81
N LEU A 187 -14.77 17.67 -6.76
CA LEU A 187 -15.32 17.98 -5.44
C LEU A 187 -14.70 19.26 -4.87
N ALA A 188 -13.36 19.38 -4.93
CA ALA A 188 -12.64 20.55 -4.46
C ALA A 188 -12.96 21.81 -5.28
N ALA A 189 -13.03 21.68 -6.61
CA ALA A 189 -13.39 22.79 -7.50
C ALA A 189 -14.81 23.31 -7.27
N ARG A 190 -15.77 22.43 -6.96
CA ARG A 190 -17.16 22.81 -6.64
C ARG A 190 -17.31 23.43 -5.25
N ASN A 191 -16.40 23.11 -4.33
CA ASN A 191 -16.48 23.53 -2.93
C ASN A 191 -15.14 24.13 -2.43
N PRO A 192 -14.61 25.18 -3.10
CA PRO A 192 -13.25 25.65 -2.85
C PRO A 192 -13.06 26.28 -1.46
N ALA A 193 -14.14 26.70 -0.80
CA ALA A 193 -14.12 27.20 0.58
C ALA A 193 -13.99 26.07 1.62
N ARG A 194 -14.32 24.82 1.26
CA ARG A 194 -14.30 23.67 2.17
C ARG A 194 -13.13 22.74 1.89
N PHE A 195 -12.78 22.55 0.61
CA PHE A 195 -11.78 21.58 0.19
C PHE A 195 -10.72 22.17 -0.75
N GLY A 196 -9.60 21.46 -0.86
CA GLY A 196 -8.55 21.68 -1.84
C GLY A 196 -7.87 20.37 -2.19
N THR A 197 -7.20 20.33 -3.34
CA THR A 197 -6.33 19.21 -3.71
C THR A 197 -4.87 19.64 -3.75
N ALA A 198 -3.98 18.76 -3.31
CA ALA A 198 -2.54 18.97 -3.35
C ALA A 198 -1.81 17.62 -3.31
N ARG A 199 -0.48 17.64 -3.36
CA ARG A 199 0.34 16.43 -3.12
C ARG A 199 0.15 15.97 -1.66
N SER A 200 -0.07 14.67 -1.43
CA SER A 200 -0.23 14.13 -0.07
C SER A 200 0.97 14.48 0.80
N CYS A 201 0.71 14.83 2.06
CA CYS A 201 1.75 15.13 3.02
C CYS A 201 2.19 13.91 3.84
N LEU A 202 1.39 12.83 3.87
CA LEU A 202 1.78 11.55 4.46
C LEU A 202 2.57 10.71 3.45
N GLU A 203 2.00 10.51 2.26
CA GLU A 203 2.64 9.71 1.21
C GLU A 203 3.76 10.46 0.49
N LYS A 204 3.75 11.79 0.58
CA LYS A 204 4.66 12.66 -0.16
C LYS A 204 4.57 12.42 -1.67
N HIS A 205 3.54 11.78 -2.20
CA HIS A 205 3.28 11.50 -3.62
C HIS A 205 1.77 11.38 -3.81
N GLY A 206 1.29 11.29 -5.05
CA GLY A 206 -0.14 11.15 -5.32
C GLY A 206 -0.99 12.39 -5.02
N LEU A 207 -2.26 12.30 -5.45
CA LEU A 207 -3.29 13.30 -5.20
C LEU A 207 -3.87 13.12 -3.80
N GLY A 208 -3.82 14.16 -2.98
CA GLY A 208 -4.50 14.26 -1.70
C GLY A 208 -5.68 15.25 -1.74
N LEU A 209 -6.78 14.88 -1.09
CA LEU A 209 -7.90 15.77 -0.78
C LEU A 209 -7.70 16.34 0.63
N PHE A 210 -7.85 17.65 0.78
CA PHE A 210 -7.66 18.36 2.04
C PHE A 210 -8.91 19.15 2.42
N ALA A 211 -9.29 19.10 3.70
CA ALA A 211 -10.28 19.97 4.29
C ALA A 211 -9.63 21.25 4.82
N ARG A 212 -10.28 22.41 4.63
CA ARG A 212 -9.78 23.71 5.11
C ARG A 212 -10.06 23.95 6.59
N HIS A 213 -11.15 23.40 7.11
CA HIS A 213 -11.60 23.55 8.49
C HIS A 213 -11.85 22.18 9.15
N PRO A 214 -10.82 21.33 9.28
CA PRO A 214 -10.96 20.01 9.89
C PRO A 214 -11.23 20.11 11.40
N VAL A 215 -12.17 19.30 11.90
CA VAL A 215 -12.34 19.03 13.33
C VAL A 215 -11.32 17.99 13.81
N ASN A 216 -11.00 17.01 12.96
CA ASN A 216 -9.94 16.03 13.19
C ASN A 216 -8.77 16.31 12.26
N VAL A 217 -7.72 16.95 12.80
CA VAL A 217 -6.56 17.34 12.02
C VAL A 217 -5.60 16.17 11.88
N THR A 218 -5.46 15.64 10.67
CA THR A 218 -4.30 14.83 10.27
C THR A 218 -3.60 15.55 9.13
N CYS A 219 -2.30 15.80 9.29
CA CYS A 219 -1.44 16.31 8.22
C CYS A 219 -2.06 17.47 7.42
N ASN A 220 -2.23 18.64 8.05
CA ASN A 220 -2.87 19.83 7.46
C ASN A 220 -4.30 19.61 6.93
N GLY A 221 -5.05 18.67 7.51
CA GLY A 221 -6.45 18.41 7.13
C GLY A 221 -6.60 17.43 5.96
N GLU A 222 -5.60 16.60 5.69
CA GLU A 222 -5.69 15.56 4.67
C GLU A 222 -6.80 14.56 5.01
N VAL A 223 -7.79 14.49 4.12
CA VAL A 223 -8.95 13.58 4.22
C VAL A 223 -8.56 12.20 3.72
N CYS A 224 -8.05 12.16 2.49
CA CYS A 224 -7.56 10.96 1.84
C CYS A 224 -6.48 11.31 0.82
N HIS A 225 -5.73 10.30 0.42
CA HIS A 225 -4.88 10.37 -0.77
C HIS A 225 -4.92 9.07 -1.57
N VAL A 226 -4.63 9.19 -2.86
CA VAL A 226 -4.59 8.08 -3.81
C VAL A 226 -3.15 7.80 -4.19
N HIS A 227 -2.75 6.53 -4.16
CA HIS A 227 -1.42 6.08 -4.60
C HIS A 227 -1.35 6.06 -6.13
N ASP A 228 -0.30 6.66 -6.69
CA ASP A 228 -0.08 6.63 -8.14
C ASP A 228 0.34 5.24 -8.64
N SER A 229 0.85 4.37 -7.76
CA SER A 229 1.49 3.09 -8.14
C SER A 229 0.54 1.91 -8.18
N ASP A 230 -0.36 1.79 -7.19
CA ASP A 230 -1.28 0.66 -7.05
C ASP A 230 -2.76 1.07 -7.01
N HIS A 231 -3.02 2.39 -7.09
CA HIS A 231 -4.34 3.02 -7.07
C HIS A 231 -5.16 2.80 -5.77
N SER A 232 -4.53 2.26 -4.74
CA SER A 232 -5.12 2.18 -3.40
C SER A 232 -5.14 3.55 -2.73
N LEU A 233 -5.84 3.66 -1.61
CA LEU A 233 -6.00 4.92 -0.90
C LEU A 233 -5.62 4.76 0.57
N HIS A 234 -5.15 5.85 1.17
CA HIS A 234 -5.23 6.01 2.61
C HIS A 234 -6.16 7.14 3.01
N MET A 235 -6.81 6.98 4.16
CA MET A 235 -7.70 7.96 4.74
C MET A 235 -7.89 7.72 6.24
N ASN A 236 -8.50 8.70 6.92
CA ASN A 236 -8.92 8.55 8.31
C ASN A 236 -10.44 8.38 8.37
N LEU A 237 -10.90 7.39 9.13
CA LEU A 237 -12.32 7.08 9.28
C LEU A 237 -12.71 7.03 10.76
N HIS A 238 -13.99 7.27 11.07
CA HIS A 238 -14.49 6.99 12.41
C HIS A 238 -14.34 5.49 12.74
N PRO A 239 -14.01 5.08 13.98
CA PRO A 239 -13.82 3.66 14.32
C PRO A 239 -15.00 2.73 13.98
N GLU A 240 -16.24 3.24 14.01
CA GLU A 240 -17.41 2.50 13.51
C GLU A 240 -17.39 2.26 12.00
N ASP A 241 -16.94 3.25 11.22
CA ASP A 241 -16.81 3.13 9.76
C ASP A 241 -15.63 2.23 9.39
N ILE A 242 -14.52 2.28 10.16
CA ILE A 242 -13.42 1.32 10.03
C ILE A 242 -13.97 -0.10 10.21
N ARG A 243 -14.76 -0.35 11.26
CA ARG A 243 -15.33 -1.68 11.51
C ARG A 243 -16.16 -2.17 10.33
N GLU A 244 -16.97 -1.31 9.71
CA GLU A 244 -17.75 -1.65 8.52
C GLU A 244 -16.87 -1.93 7.31
N VAL A 245 -15.92 -1.05 6.99
CA VAL A 245 -14.95 -1.21 5.87
C VAL A 245 -14.16 -2.51 6.00
N LEU A 246 -13.66 -2.80 7.20
CA LEU A 246 -12.94 -4.04 7.50
C LEU A 246 -13.87 -5.24 7.36
N ALA A 247 -15.03 -5.26 8.02
CA ALA A 247 -15.96 -6.39 7.98
C ALA A 247 -16.43 -6.73 6.56
N LYS A 248 -16.58 -5.73 5.69
CA LYS A 248 -17.10 -5.87 4.33
C LYS A 248 -16.04 -6.12 3.25
N GLY A 249 -14.75 -6.14 3.59
CA GLY A 249 -13.72 -6.51 2.62
C GLY A 249 -13.05 -5.35 1.89
N TRP A 250 -13.33 -4.10 2.26
CA TRP A 250 -12.94 -2.92 1.48
C TRP A 250 -11.58 -2.32 1.84
N GLY A 251 -11.00 -2.73 2.96
CA GLY A 251 -9.69 -2.22 3.38
C GLY A 251 -9.07 -3.01 4.52
N GLN A 252 -7.97 -2.46 5.02
CA GLN A 252 -7.22 -2.90 6.20
C GLN A 252 -6.62 -1.70 6.93
N ARG A 253 -6.36 -1.81 8.23
CA ARG A 253 -5.66 -0.74 8.96
C ARG A 253 -4.21 -0.62 8.50
N HIS A 254 -3.68 0.60 8.58
CA HIS A 254 -2.26 0.82 8.38
C HIS A 254 -1.47 0.20 9.54
N PRO A 255 -0.35 -0.51 9.31
CA PRO A 255 0.36 -1.22 10.39
C PRO A 255 0.87 -0.31 11.52
N LEU A 256 1.03 0.98 11.27
CA LEU A 256 1.40 1.98 12.28
C LEU A 256 0.20 2.72 12.89
N ALA A 257 -1.04 2.37 12.55
CA ALA A 257 -2.24 3.06 13.03
C ALA A 257 -2.66 2.56 14.41
N TRP A 258 -1.82 2.73 15.44
CA TRP A 258 -2.14 2.36 16.81
C TRP A 258 -1.45 3.26 17.82
N LYS A 259 -1.93 3.26 19.05
CA LYS A 259 -1.35 4.02 20.16
C LYS A 259 -0.63 3.10 21.12
N GLY A 260 0.67 3.35 21.30
CA GLY A 260 1.50 2.68 22.29
C GLY A 260 1.98 3.65 23.36
N SER A 261 2.21 3.13 24.56
CA SER A 261 2.84 3.88 25.66
C SER A 261 4.34 4.09 25.45
N LEU A 262 5.01 3.14 24.77
CA LEU A 262 6.47 3.14 24.59
C LEU A 262 6.93 3.84 23.30
N VAL A 263 6.15 3.74 22.22
CA VAL A 263 6.54 4.27 20.90
C VAL A 263 5.38 5.06 20.31
N ARG A 264 5.65 6.32 19.96
CA ARG A 264 4.70 7.18 19.27
C ARG A 264 4.71 6.89 17.77
N MET A 265 3.58 6.47 17.24
CA MET A 265 3.42 6.22 15.80
C MET A 265 3.27 7.54 15.01
N PRO A 266 3.73 7.58 13.73
CA PRO A 266 3.68 8.77 12.90
C PRO A 266 2.30 9.03 12.25
N VAL A 267 1.36 8.09 12.37
CA VAL A 267 0.00 8.17 11.82
C VAL A 267 -1.02 7.96 12.93
N PRO A 268 -2.23 8.52 12.80
CA PRO A 268 -3.28 8.33 13.79
C PRO A 268 -3.81 6.89 13.79
N GLU A 269 -4.54 6.54 14.85
CA GLU A 269 -5.07 5.20 15.07
C GLU A 269 -6.18 4.82 14.08
N GLU A 270 -6.81 5.85 13.52
CA GLU A 270 -7.93 5.80 12.60
C GLU A 270 -7.49 5.69 11.13
N PHE A 271 -6.19 5.59 10.88
CA PHE A 271 -5.61 5.56 9.54
C PHE A 271 -5.77 4.17 8.90
N VAL A 272 -6.44 4.13 7.76
CA VAL A 272 -6.76 2.90 7.03
C VAL A 272 -6.24 2.96 5.60
N MET A 273 -6.01 1.79 5.03
CA MET A 273 -5.84 1.57 3.60
C MET A 273 -7.17 1.06 3.02
N VAL A 274 -7.68 1.73 2.00
CA VAL A 274 -8.82 1.27 1.20
C VAL A 274 -8.30 0.75 -0.13
N TYR A 275 -8.79 -0.41 -0.55
CA TYR A 275 -8.31 -1.07 -1.75
C TYR A 275 -8.73 -0.35 -3.03
N ALA A 276 -7.91 -0.49 -4.06
CA ALA A 276 -8.16 0.15 -5.35
C ALA A 276 -9.48 -0.34 -6.01
N PRO A 277 -10.30 0.56 -6.58
CA PRO A 277 -11.53 0.18 -7.27
C PRO A 277 -11.24 -0.50 -8.61
N ARG A 278 -11.85 -1.67 -8.84
CA ARG A 278 -11.65 -2.45 -10.07
C ARG A 278 -12.60 -2.06 -11.20
N ASP A 279 -13.81 -1.62 -10.86
CA ASP A 279 -14.90 -1.30 -11.77
C ASP A 279 -15.76 -0.13 -11.25
N ASP A 280 -16.78 0.26 -12.03
CA ASP A 280 -17.66 1.39 -11.71
C ASP A 280 -18.43 1.19 -10.40
N HIS A 281 -18.78 -0.06 -10.09
CA HIS A 281 -19.47 -0.40 -8.86
C HIS A 281 -18.54 -0.19 -7.66
N GLU A 282 -17.32 -0.74 -7.71
CA GLU A 282 -16.33 -0.52 -6.65
C GLU A 282 -15.95 0.95 -6.51
N LEU A 283 -15.82 1.70 -7.61
CA LEU A 283 -15.56 3.13 -7.59
C LEU A 283 -16.64 3.89 -6.81
N SER A 284 -17.91 3.57 -7.05
CA SER A 284 -19.03 4.17 -6.31
C SER A 284 -18.96 3.87 -4.81
N ILE A 285 -18.57 2.65 -4.42
CA ILE A 285 -18.43 2.27 -3.01
C ILE A 285 -17.22 2.96 -2.36
N VAL A 286 -16.08 3.02 -3.07
CA VAL A 286 -14.89 3.75 -2.60
C VAL A 286 -15.23 5.23 -2.38
N CYS A 287 -16.00 5.86 -3.27
CA CYS A 287 -16.48 7.23 -3.06
C CYS A 287 -17.35 7.37 -1.80
N ARG A 288 -18.24 6.42 -1.51
CA ARG A 288 -19.00 6.40 -0.23
C ARG A 288 -18.10 6.29 1.00
N ILE A 289 -17.01 5.53 0.91
CA ILE A 289 -16.02 5.44 2.00
C ILE A 289 -15.28 6.78 2.15
N ILE A 290 -15.00 7.49 1.05
CA ILE A 290 -14.42 8.84 1.09
C ILE A 290 -15.39 9.85 1.71
N GLU A 291 -16.70 9.73 1.47
CA GLU A 291 -17.72 10.54 2.16
C GLU A 291 -17.66 10.29 3.68
N ALA A 292 -17.44 9.05 4.12
CA ALA A 292 -17.22 8.73 5.53
C ALA A 292 -15.91 9.31 6.08
N ALA A 293 -14.85 9.40 5.26
CA ALA A 293 -13.62 10.08 5.65
C ALA A 293 -13.83 11.59 5.79
N ILE A 294 -14.59 12.22 4.87
CA ILE A 294 -14.98 13.62 4.99
C ILE A 294 -15.80 13.82 6.26
N TRP A 295 -16.81 12.98 6.51
CA TRP A 295 -17.60 13.00 7.73
C TRP A 295 -16.72 12.96 8.98
N TYR A 296 -15.74 12.04 9.03
CA TYR A 296 -14.81 11.98 10.15
C TYR A 296 -13.95 13.24 10.29
N VAL A 297 -13.44 13.80 9.19
CA VAL A 297 -12.51 14.94 9.23
C VAL A 297 -13.19 16.27 9.54
N ILE A 298 -14.40 16.52 9.03
CA ILE A 298 -15.10 17.81 9.20
C ILE A 298 -16.44 17.73 9.95
N SER A 299 -16.94 16.55 10.32
CA SER A 299 -18.25 16.35 10.97
C SER A 299 -19.45 16.89 10.18
N GLU A 300 -19.35 16.93 8.85
CA GLU A 300 -20.41 17.38 7.95
C GLU A 300 -20.63 16.36 6.82
N LYS A 301 -21.90 16.01 6.56
CA LYS A 301 -22.26 15.15 5.43
C LYS A 301 -21.91 15.87 4.11
N THR A 302 -21.31 15.14 3.19
CA THR A 302 -20.93 15.65 1.87
C THR A 302 -21.19 14.56 0.85
N GLU A 303 -21.93 14.88 -0.22
CA GLU A 303 -22.18 13.96 -1.32
C GLU A 303 -21.14 14.16 -2.43
N ILE A 304 -20.60 13.05 -2.92
CA ILE A 304 -19.61 13.02 -3.98
C ILE A 304 -20.29 12.61 -5.29
N ARG A 305 -20.26 13.52 -6.27
CA ARG A 305 -20.61 13.18 -7.66
C ARG A 305 -19.46 12.40 -8.30
N VAL A 306 -19.66 11.10 -8.49
CA VAL A 306 -18.69 10.19 -9.11
C VAL A 306 -18.56 10.48 -10.61
N GLU A 307 -17.34 10.73 -11.06
CA GLU A 307 -17.01 10.86 -12.48
C GLU A 307 -16.91 9.47 -13.13
N ARG A 308 -17.31 9.36 -14.40
CA ARG A 308 -17.25 8.07 -15.12
C ARG A 308 -15.82 7.68 -15.47
N ALA A 309 -15.54 6.38 -15.43
CA ALA A 309 -14.38 5.82 -16.12
C ALA A 309 -14.60 5.95 -17.63
N THR A 310 -13.64 6.58 -18.31
CA THR A 310 -13.64 6.84 -19.77
C THR A 310 -12.30 6.45 -20.32
#